data_AF-A0A835JPJ8-F1
#
_entry.id   AF-A0A835JPJ8-F1
#
_cell.length_a   1.000
_cell.length_b   1.000
_cell.length_c   1.000
_cell.angle_alpha   90.00
_cell.angle_beta   90.00
_cell.angle_gamma   90.00
#
_symmetry.space_group_name_H-M   'P 1'
#
loop_
_entity.id
_entity.type
_entity.pdbx_description
1 polymer ?
#
loop_
_entity_poly.entity_id
_entity_poly.type
_entity_poly.pdbx_seq_one_letter_code
_entity_poly.pdbx_strand_id
1 'polypeptide(L)'
;MAMYCSVSLTAASGSRFPRNRNSEREKPILKQFKPTPASTQNWSISQKQTLVSGPLKRRRTTTTDVSDFEFAEKLKKIKHFLRKEGEDPIQGLAMIDAIQRLSVDYHFQEEIDSILARQSMLSRTFHSDNNLYEIALRFRLLRQQGYHVSADYKQARLVRNSLDHPHHKSLASFMAKNFHNDEPNGWSSELQELAETEFKMVKSRHQLEVVDVSKWDIAAAERLPDSMKICFKALNNITNEISYEIYKKHGWNPVDSLRKTWTDLCNAFLVEAKWFASGKLPSSEEYLKNGIVSSGVNVVLVHIFFLLGQGISKENVELINNFPAIISSTATILRLWDDLGSAKDENQDGHDGSYVECYRKSLLYENVSS
;
A
#
# COMPACT_ATOMS: atom_id res chain seq x y z
N MET A 1 3.03 4.60 -2.33
CA MET A 1 3.92 3.96 -3.32
C MET A 1 5.18 3.35 -2.70
N ALA A 2 6.06 4.08 -1.98
CA ALA A 2 7.33 3.50 -1.50
C ALA A 2 7.21 2.40 -0.42
N MET A 3 6.12 2.35 0.37
CA MET A 3 5.82 1.21 1.25
C MET A 3 5.18 0.01 0.52
N TYR A 4 4.77 0.18 -0.74
CA TYR A 4 4.05 -0.85 -1.49
C TYR A 4 4.97 -1.86 -2.20
N CYS A 5 6.27 -1.56 -2.35
CA CYS A 5 7.25 -2.55 -2.83
C CYS A 5 7.75 -3.53 -1.76
N SER A 6 7.38 -3.35 -0.48
CA SER A 6 7.83 -4.26 0.59
C SER A 6 7.08 -5.61 0.59
N VAL A 7 5.96 -5.71 -0.13
CA VAL A 7 5.15 -6.94 -0.15
C VAL A 7 5.76 -8.02 -1.05
N SER A 8 6.47 -7.66 -2.11
CA SER A 8 7.01 -8.63 -3.09
C SER A 8 8.26 -9.40 -2.61
N LEU A 9 8.93 -8.98 -1.53
CA LEU A 9 10.08 -9.73 -0.98
C LEU A 9 9.69 -10.74 0.10
N THR A 10 8.47 -10.66 0.64
CA THR A 10 7.99 -11.58 1.70
C THR A 10 7.16 -12.76 1.17
N ALA A 11 6.75 -12.74 -0.11
CA ALA A 11 6.00 -13.84 -0.73
C ALA A 11 6.89 -15.02 -1.17
N ALA A 12 8.21 -14.85 -1.21
CA ALA A 12 9.14 -15.90 -1.68
C ALA A 12 9.51 -16.98 -0.63
N SER A 13 8.98 -16.91 0.60
CA SER A 13 9.26 -17.94 1.63
C SER A 13 8.22 -19.08 1.69
N GLY A 14 7.19 -19.06 0.83
CA GLY A 14 6.06 -20.02 0.87
C GLY A 14 6.10 -21.15 -0.16
N SER A 15 6.93 -21.06 -1.20
CA SER A 15 6.94 -22.06 -2.28
C SER A 15 7.95 -23.17 -2.01
N ARG A 16 7.46 -24.42 -1.93
CA ARG A 16 8.30 -25.63 -1.93
C ARG A 16 9.11 -25.66 -3.23
N PHE A 17 10.42 -25.46 -3.13
CA PHE A 17 11.35 -25.79 -4.22
C PHE A 17 11.19 -27.26 -4.63
N PRO A 18 11.18 -27.58 -5.94
CA PRO A 18 11.33 -28.96 -6.39
C PRO A 18 12.72 -29.47 -6.00
N ARG A 19 12.77 -30.56 -5.23
CA ARG A 19 14.01 -31.26 -4.88
C ARG A 19 14.66 -31.80 -6.14
N ASN A 20 15.75 -31.19 -6.59
CA ASN A 20 16.67 -31.86 -7.50
C ASN A 20 17.64 -32.72 -6.68
N ARG A 21 17.67 -34.03 -6.95
CA ARG A 21 18.61 -34.98 -6.33
C ARG A 21 19.95 -34.89 -7.05
N ASN A 22 21.02 -34.97 -6.27
CA ASN A 22 22.43 -35.18 -6.65
C ASN A 22 23.24 -33.94 -7.04
N SER A 23 23.95 -33.37 -6.06
CA SER A 23 25.42 -33.39 -6.07
C SER A 23 25.95 -32.95 -4.70
N GLU A 24 26.80 -33.78 -4.11
CA GLU A 24 27.60 -33.47 -2.94
C GLU A 24 28.67 -32.45 -3.34
N ARG A 25 28.81 -31.35 -2.57
CA ARG A 25 30.11 -30.76 -2.19
C ARG A 25 29.93 -29.59 -1.21
N GLU A 26 30.52 -29.80 -0.03
CA GLU A 26 31.16 -28.85 0.89
C GLU A 26 30.40 -27.62 1.42
N LYS A 27 30.16 -27.63 2.74
CA LYS A 27 29.61 -26.52 3.54
C LYS A 27 30.74 -25.68 4.16
N PRO A 28 30.69 -24.34 4.09
CA PRO A 28 31.34 -23.51 5.10
C PRO A 28 30.31 -22.80 6.02
N ILE A 29 30.45 -23.09 7.31
CA ILE A 29 30.32 -22.18 8.47
C ILE A 29 29.06 -21.30 8.55
N LEU A 30 27.95 -21.90 9.01
CA LEU A 30 26.82 -21.21 9.67
C LEU A 30 26.49 -21.94 10.98
N LYS A 31 27.48 -22.05 11.88
CA LYS A 31 27.28 -22.59 13.23
C LYS A 31 27.65 -21.54 14.26
N GLN A 32 26.80 -20.53 14.48
CA GLN A 32 26.74 -19.78 15.75
C GLN A 32 25.58 -18.77 15.88
N PHE A 33 24.36 -19.16 15.49
CA PHE A 33 23.17 -18.44 15.97
C PHE A 33 22.29 -19.40 16.78
N LYS A 34 22.14 -19.15 18.08
CA LYS A 34 21.20 -19.84 18.97
C LYS A 34 20.09 -18.85 19.33
N PRO A 35 18.84 -19.03 18.88
CA PRO A 35 17.72 -18.17 19.27
C PRO A 35 17.26 -18.52 20.70
N THR A 36 17.02 -17.48 21.50
CA THR A 36 16.46 -17.55 22.86
C THR A 36 14.98 -18.02 22.82
N PRO A 37 14.46 -18.79 23.79
CA PRO A 37 13.07 -19.24 23.79
C PRO A 37 12.09 -18.07 23.92
N ALA A 38 11.05 -18.06 23.09
CA ALA A 38 9.99 -17.06 23.13
C ALA A 38 9.20 -17.16 24.45
N SER A 39 9.21 -16.08 25.24
CA SER A 39 8.30 -15.90 26.37
C SER A 39 6.86 -15.80 25.86
N THR A 40 5.95 -16.48 26.55
CA THR A 40 4.50 -16.48 26.30
C THR A 40 3.90 -15.11 26.59
N GLN A 41 4.08 -14.15 25.67
CA GLN A 41 3.30 -12.92 25.65
C GLN A 41 2.12 -13.11 24.68
N ASN A 42 0.92 -13.05 25.26
CA ASN A 42 -0.34 -13.01 24.53
C ASN A 42 -0.27 -11.88 23.49
N TRP A 43 -0.54 -12.22 22.22
CA TRP A 43 -0.65 -11.28 21.12
C TRP A 43 -1.94 -10.47 21.28
N SER A 44 -1.95 -9.51 22.20
CA SER A 44 -2.91 -8.41 22.18
C SER A 44 -2.33 -7.35 21.25
N ILE A 45 -3.01 -7.10 20.12
CA ILE A 45 -2.75 -5.94 19.27
C ILE A 45 -2.95 -4.72 20.16
N SER A 46 -1.84 -4.18 20.68
CA SER A 46 -1.86 -2.93 21.43
C SER A 46 -2.28 -1.84 20.45
N GLN A 47 -3.26 -1.04 20.84
CA GLN A 47 -3.78 0.13 20.11
C GLN A 47 -2.70 1.16 19.69
N LYS A 48 -1.42 0.93 20.00
CA LYS A 48 -0.27 1.76 19.63
C LYS A 48 0.40 1.41 18.29
N GLN A 49 0.04 0.31 17.63
CA GLN A 49 0.63 -0.08 16.34
C GLN A 49 -0.25 0.17 15.12
N THR A 50 -1.40 0.82 15.30
CA THR A 50 -2.12 1.36 14.16
C THR A 50 -1.31 2.55 13.63
N LEU A 51 -0.59 2.34 12.53
CA LEU A 51 -0.09 3.43 11.68
C LEU A 51 -1.30 4.13 11.04
N VAL A 52 -2.17 4.72 11.87
CA VAL A 52 -3.17 5.66 11.41
C VAL A 52 -2.38 6.88 11.00
N SER A 53 -2.33 7.14 9.71
CA SER A 53 -2.05 8.45 9.17
C SER A 53 -3.13 9.41 9.69
N GLY A 54 -2.96 9.88 10.93
CA GLY A 54 -3.78 10.92 11.52
C GLY A 54 -3.68 12.22 10.71
N PRO A 55 -4.56 13.19 10.95
CA PRO A 55 -4.64 14.40 10.16
C PRO A 55 -3.36 15.21 10.33
N LEU A 56 -2.46 15.06 9.37
CA LEU A 56 -1.20 15.79 9.35
C LEU A 56 -1.46 17.23 8.88
N LYS A 57 -0.96 18.20 9.66
CA LYS A 57 -1.25 19.64 9.51
C LYS A 57 -1.20 20.07 8.04
N ARG A 58 -2.34 20.55 7.54
CA ARG A 58 -2.59 20.93 6.14
C ARG A 58 -1.71 22.12 5.73
N ARG A 59 -1.01 21.96 4.61
CA ARG A 59 -0.27 23.03 3.91
C ARG A 59 -1.26 23.81 3.03
N ARG A 60 -1.38 25.13 3.24
CA ARG A 60 -2.23 26.00 2.40
C ARG A 60 -1.51 26.32 1.08
N THR A 61 -2.17 26.05 -0.04
CA THR A 61 -1.87 26.63 -1.36
C THR A 61 -3.19 27.10 -2.00
N THR A 62 -3.13 28.11 -2.87
CA THR A 62 -4.29 28.92 -3.31
C THR A 62 -5.29 28.20 -4.22
N THR A 63 -4.90 27.11 -4.89
CA THR A 63 -5.80 26.22 -5.64
C THR A 63 -6.47 25.14 -4.77
N THR A 64 -6.02 24.99 -3.52
CA THR A 64 -6.49 23.97 -2.58
C THR A 64 -7.78 24.38 -1.84
N ASP A 65 -8.11 25.68 -1.81
CA ASP A 65 -9.21 26.20 -0.99
C ASP A 65 -10.61 25.75 -1.48
N VAL A 66 -10.82 25.59 -2.79
CA VAL A 66 -12.12 25.16 -3.35
C VAL A 66 -12.37 23.68 -3.10
N SER A 67 -11.37 22.81 -3.35
CA SER A 67 -11.47 21.38 -3.08
C SER A 67 -11.57 21.08 -1.58
N ASP A 68 -10.88 21.86 -0.74
CA ASP A 68 -10.93 21.70 0.71
C ASP A 68 -12.29 22.11 1.28
N PHE A 69 -12.92 23.14 0.71
CA PHE A 69 -14.28 23.55 1.08
C PHE A 69 -15.31 22.48 0.69
N GLU A 70 -15.24 21.98 -0.55
CA GLU A 70 -16.14 20.92 -1.00
C GLU A 70 -16.00 19.65 -0.14
N PHE A 71 -14.77 19.25 0.16
CA PHE A 71 -14.49 18.12 1.05
C PHE A 71 -15.09 18.32 2.46
N ALA A 72 -14.94 19.52 3.02
CA ALA A 72 -15.49 19.85 4.34
C ALA A 72 -17.03 19.82 4.36
N GLU A 73 -17.68 20.27 3.30
CA GLU A 73 -19.14 20.18 3.18
C GLU A 73 -19.62 18.74 3.05
N LYS A 74 -18.92 17.89 2.29
CA LYS A 74 -19.23 16.45 2.21
C LYS A 74 -19.07 15.76 3.57
N LEU A 75 -18.01 16.07 4.33
CA LEU A 75 -17.85 15.58 5.69
C LEU A 75 -19.03 15.95 6.59
N LYS A 76 -19.49 17.22 6.54
CA LYS A 76 -20.64 17.66 7.33
C LYS A 76 -21.92 16.91 6.95
N LYS A 77 -22.14 16.66 5.66
CA LYS A 77 -23.29 15.88 5.17
C LYS A 77 -23.27 14.46 5.69
N ILE A 78 -22.14 13.75 5.57
CA ILE A 78 -22.01 12.37 6.10
C ILE A 78 -22.19 12.34 7.62
N LYS A 79 -21.64 13.31 8.36
CA LYS A 79 -21.89 13.42 9.81
C LYS A 79 -23.36 13.64 10.14
N HIS A 80 -24.10 14.39 9.32
CA HIS A 80 -25.54 14.57 9.48
C HIS A 80 -26.29 13.25 9.21
N PHE A 81 -25.96 12.53 8.14
CA PHE A 81 -26.54 11.22 7.87
C PHE A 81 -26.28 10.22 9.00
N LEU A 82 -25.05 10.13 9.52
CA LEU A 82 -24.71 9.27 10.64
C LEU A 82 -25.53 9.57 11.90
N ARG A 83 -25.85 10.85 12.14
CA ARG A 83 -26.70 11.25 13.26
C ARG A 83 -28.18 10.91 13.05
N LYS A 84 -28.68 11.02 11.82
CA LYS A 84 -30.09 10.80 11.49
C LYS A 84 -30.42 9.32 11.25
N GLU A 85 -29.70 8.69 10.34
CA GLU A 85 -29.94 7.32 9.89
C GLU A 85 -29.23 6.28 10.77
N GLY A 86 -28.19 6.68 11.49
CA GLY A 86 -27.53 5.83 12.47
C GLY A 86 -28.39 5.48 13.68
N GLU A 87 -29.59 6.07 13.82
CA GLU A 87 -30.58 5.63 14.81
C GLU A 87 -31.10 4.22 14.49
N ASP A 88 -31.26 3.88 13.21
CA ASP A 88 -31.66 2.55 12.77
C ASP A 88 -30.49 1.55 12.93
N PRO A 89 -30.71 0.37 13.55
CA PRO A 89 -29.63 -0.57 13.79
C PRO A 89 -28.99 -1.16 12.54
N ILE A 90 -29.76 -1.42 11.48
CA ILE A 90 -29.25 -2.05 10.25
C ILE A 90 -28.49 -1.00 9.44
N GLN A 91 -29.12 0.17 9.21
CA GLN A 91 -28.51 1.27 8.45
C GLN A 91 -27.27 1.82 9.16
N GLY A 92 -27.32 2.03 10.48
CA GLY A 92 -26.16 2.50 11.24
C GLY A 92 -24.95 1.56 11.15
N LEU A 93 -25.16 0.24 11.21
CA LEU A 93 -24.09 -0.74 11.05
C LEU A 93 -23.59 -0.80 9.59
N ALA A 94 -24.49 -0.72 8.61
CA ALA A 94 -24.12 -0.69 7.19
C ALA A 94 -23.29 0.55 6.84
N MET A 95 -23.64 1.72 7.37
CA MET A 95 -22.87 2.96 7.21
C MET A 95 -21.47 2.85 7.79
N ILE A 96 -21.32 2.30 9.00
CA ILE A 96 -20.00 2.09 9.61
C ILE A 96 -19.17 1.13 8.77
N ASP A 97 -19.78 0.04 8.28
CA ASP A 97 -19.08 -0.91 7.41
C ASP A 97 -18.57 -0.24 6.14
N ALA A 98 -19.43 0.53 5.47
CA ALA A 98 -19.06 1.27 4.26
C ALA A 98 -17.92 2.27 4.53
N ILE A 99 -18.03 3.06 5.60
CA ILE A 99 -17.01 4.05 6.01
C ILE A 99 -15.66 3.38 6.27
N GLN A 100 -15.65 2.23 6.96
CA GLN A 100 -14.42 1.47 7.24
C GLN A 100 -13.85 0.82 5.98
N ARG A 101 -14.71 0.26 5.09
CA ARG A 101 -14.28 -0.31 3.80
C ARG A 101 -13.67 0.72 2.87
N LEU A 102 -14.14 1.96 2.94
CA LEU A 102 -13.59 3.10 2.22
C LEU A 102 -12.41 3.76 2.97
N SER A 103 -12.11 3.28 4.18
CA SER A 103 -11.08 3.76 5.11
C SER A 103 -11.04 5.28 5.28
N VAL A 104 -12.22 5.85 5.47
CA VAL A 104 -12.43 7.26 5.83
C VAL A 104 -12.95 7.40 7.27
N ASP A 105 -12.90 6.31 8.05
CA ASP A 105 -13.43 6.16 9.41
C ASP A 105 -12.81 7.12 10.42
N TYR A 106 -11.55 7.50 10.23
CA TYR A 106 -10.86 8.45 11.10
C TYR A 106 -11.49 9.86 11.14
N HIS A 107 -12.34 10.23 10.17
CA HIS A 107 -13.09 11.50 10.23
C HIS A 107 -14.36 11.42 11.10
N PHE A 108 -14.81 10.21 11.40
CA PHE A 108 -16.13 9.92 11.98
C PHE A 108 -16.04 9.12 13.28
N GLN A 109 -14.87 9.10 13.94
CA GLN A 109 -14.64 8.26 15.11
C GLN A 109 -15.68 8.50 16.23
N GLU A 110 -16.01 9.77 16.50
CA GLU A 110 -17.02 10.13 17.50
C GLU A 110 -18.41 9.58 17.14
N GLU A 111 -18.81 9.72 15.86
CA GLU A 111 -20.08 9.21 15.36
C GLU A 111 -20.12 7.67 15.39
N ILE A 112 -19.05 7.01 14.96
CA ILE A 112 -18.89 5.54 14.96
C ILE A 112 -18.99 5.01 16.40
N ASP A 113 -18.26 5.61 17.33
CA ASP A 113 -18.23 5.19 18.74
C ASP A 113 -19.63 5.33 19.37
N SER A 114 -20.34 6.43 19.08
CA SER A 114 -21.70 6.67 19.54
C SER A 114 -22.70 5.64 19.02
N ILE A 115 -22.65 5.31 17.73
CA ILE A 115 -23.53 4.28 17.14
C ILE A 115 -23.24 2.92 17.76
N LEU A 116 -21.97 2.51 17.85
CA LEU A 116 -21.60 1.19 18.39
C LEU A 116 -21.89 1.06 19.88
N ALA A 117 -21.72 2.12 20.66
CA ALA A 117 -22.13 2.15 22.06
C ALA A 117 -23.64 1.84 22.21
N ARG A 118 -24.50 2.48 21.40
CA ARG A 118 -25.94 2.19 21.40
C ARG A 118 -26.25 0.75 20.98
N GLN A 119 -25.59 0.24 19.94
CA GLN A 119 -25.76 -1.14 19.48
C GLN A 119 -25.37 -2.18 20.55
N SER A 120 -24.34 -1.88 21.34
CA SER A 120 -23.91 -2.76 22.44
C SER A 120 -24.99 -2.88 23.53
N MET A 121 -25.74 -1.81 23.81
CA MET A 121 -26.82 -1.79 24.80
C MET A 121 -28.06 -2.55 24.30
N LEU A 122 -28.35 -2.46 23.00
CA LEU A 122 -29.45 -3.16 22.33
C LEU A 122 -29.22 -4.68 22.22
N SER A 123 -27.97 -5.15 22.29
CA SER A 123 -27.62 -6.57 22.16
C SER A 123 -28.21 -7.48 23.26
N ARG A 124 -28.82 -6.94 24.32
CA ARG A 124 -29.43 -7.72 25.41
C ARG A 124 -30.89 -8.09 25.16
N THR A 125 -31.53 -7.61 24.09
CA THR A 125 -33.02 -7.67 23.95
C THR A 125 -33.57 -8.32 22.67
N PHE A 126 -32.77 -8.94 21.78
CA PHE A 126 -33.31 -9.40 20.48
C PHE A 126 -33.68 -10.88 20.41
N HIS A 127 -34.91 -11.12 19.90
CA HIS A 127 -35.51 -12.41 19.58
C HIS A 127 -35.13 -12.90 18.16
N SER A 128 -35.40 -14.18 17.89
CA SER A 128 -34.81 -15.05 16.86
C SER A 128 -35.11 -14.75 15.38
N ASP A 129 -35.64 -13.58 15.03
CA ASP A 129 -36.09 -13.29 13.66
C ASP A 129 -35.15 -12.38 12.86
N ASN A 130 -34.00 -11.97 13.41
CA ASN A 130 -33.10 -11.03 12.72
C ASN A 130 -32.29 -11.69 11.59
N ASN A 131 -32.15 -10.92 10.49
CA ASN A 131 -31.34 -11.24 9.32
C ASN A 131 -29.90 -11.58 9.73
N LEU A 132 -29.39 -12.70 9.22
CA LEU A 132 -28.01 -13.16 9.47
C LEU A 132 -26.96 -12.08 9.14
N TYR A 133 -27.21 -11.27 8.11
CA TYR A 133 -26.37 -10.15 7.74
C TYR A 133 -26.16 -9.16 8.90
N GLU A 134 -27.23 -8.75 9.57
CA GLU A 134 -27.18 -7.80 10.69
C GLU A 134 -26.40 -8.37 11.88
N ILE A 135 -26.67 -9.63 12.23
CA ILE A 135 -26.01 -10.32 13.35
C ILE A 135 -24.50 -10.41 13.12
N ALA A 136 -24.10 -10.82 11.91
CA ALA A 136 -22.69 -10.95 11.56
C ALA A 136 -21.98 -9.59 11.55
N LEU A 137 -22.65 -8.56 11.01
CA LEU A 137 -22.11 -7.22 10.92
C LEU A 137 -21.92 -6.58 12.31
N ARG A 138 -22.95 -6.65 13.16
CA ARG A 138 -22.90 -6.17 14.54
C ARG A 138 -21.79 -6.86 15.32
N PHE A 139 -21.71 -8.19 15.25
CA PHE A 139 -20.69 -8.97 15.96
C PHE A 139 -19.28 -8.51 15.57
N ARG A 140 -19.01 -8.38 14.26
CA ARG A 140 -17.70 -7.96 13.76
C ARG A 140 -17.35 -6.55 14.22
N LEU A 141 -18.23 -5.58 14.01
CA LEU A 141 -17.96 -4.17 14.30
C LEU A 141 -17.76 -3.91 15.80
N LEU A 142 -18.56 -4.52 16.67
CA LEU A 142 -18.41 -4.41 18.13
C LEU A 142 -17.09 -5.00 18.62
N ARG A 143 -16.73 -6.20 18.13
CA ARG A 143 -15.45 -6.84 18.48
C ARG A 143 -14.25 -6.03 17.99
N GLN A 144 -14.34 -5.43 16.81
CA GLN A 144 -13.28 -4.56 16.27
C GLN A 144 -13.03 -3.34 17.17
N GLN A 145 -14.08 -2.77 17.77
CA GLN A 145 -13.95 -1.68 18.75
C GLN A 145 -13.73 -2.14 20.20
N GLY A 146 -13.46 -3.43 20.42
CA GLY A 146 -13.09 -3.95 21.74
C GLY A 146 -14.26 -4.24 22.68
N TYR A 147 -15.51 -4.19 22.21
CA TYR A 147 -16.66 -4.63 23.02
C TYR A 147 -16.66 -6.14 23.20
N HIS A 148 -17.04 -6.59 24.40
CA HIS A 148 -17.25 -8.00 24.67
C HIS A 148 -18.61 -8.46 24.12
N VAL A 149 -18.58 -9.24 23.03
CA VAL A 149 -19.76 -9.90 22.45
C VAL A 149 -19.62 -11.41 22.62
N SER A 150 -20.60 -12.05 23.28
CA SER A 150 -20.65 -13.49 23.43
C SER A 150 -21.02 -14.14 22.10
N ALA A 151 -20.18 -15.03 21.59
CA ALA A 151 -20.49 -15.82 20.41
C ALA A 151 -21.28 -17.06 20.83
N ASP A 152 -22.60 -17.07 20.68
CA ASP A 152 -23.34 -18.34 20.76
C ASP A 152 -22.91 -19.26 19.59
N TYR A 153 -22.90 -20.57 19.82
CA TYR A 153 -22.39 -21.59 18.90
C TYR A 153 -23.01 -21.51 17.50
N LYS A 154 -24.30 -21.12 17.41
CA LYS A 154 -25.00 -20.92 16.12
C LYS A 154 -24.52 -19.67 15.38
N GLN A 155 -24.28 -18.56 16.09
CA GLN A 155 -23.78 -17.32 15.49
C GLN A 155 -22.32 -17.45 15.04
N ALA A 156 -21.49 -18.13 15.84
CA ALA A 156 -20.08 -18.37 15.51
C ALA A 156 -19.89 -19.15 14.20
N ARG A 157 -20.75 -20.13 13.90
CA ARG A 157 -20.70 -20.90 12.65
C ARG A 157 -21.10 -20.05 11.43
N LEU A 158 -22.09 -19.18 11.58
CA LEU A 158 -22.59 -18.34 10.49
C LEU A 158 -21.65 -17.17 10.20
N VAL A 159 -21.07 -16.56 11.24
CA VAL A 159 -20.04 -15.52 11.13
C VAL A 159 -18.76 -16.08 10.50
N ARG A 160 -18.36 -17.32 10.82
CA ARG A 160 -17.18 -17.97 10.22
C ARG A 160 -17.28 -18.07 8.70
N ASN A 161 -18.44 -18.48 8.16
CA ASN A 161 -18.64 -18.60 6.72
C ASN A 161 -18.65 -17.24 6.00
N SER A 162 -19.10 -16.17 6.66
CA SER A 162 -19.07 -14.81 6.10
C SER A 162 -17.69 -14.14 6.20
N LEU A 163 -16.83 -14.58 7.13
CA LEU A 163 -15.48 -14.04 7.36
C LEU A 163 -14.39 -14.67 6.48
N ASP A 164 -14.73 -15.60 5.58
CA ASP A 164 -13.78 -16.17 4.59
C ASP A 164 -13.22 -15.12 3.62
N HIS A 165 -13.69 -13.86 3.68
CA HIS A 165 -13.27 -12.73 2.84
C HIS A 165 -12.87 -11.51 3.71
N PRO A 166 -11.66 -11.49 4.29
CA PRO A 166 -11.28 -10.51 5.30
C PRO A 166 -10.93 -9.11 4.75
N HIS A 167 -11.25 -8.06 5.51
CA HIS A 167 -10.90 -6.66 5.21
C HIS A 167 -9.41 -6.39 5.00
N HIS A 168 -8.51 -7.17 5.60
CA HIS A 168 -7.06 -6.98 5.44
C HIS A 168 -6.53 -7.34 4.04
N LYS A 169 -7.41 -7.82 3.13
CA LYS A 169 -7.08 -8.08 1.73
C LYS A 169 -7.63 -7.02 0.77
N SER A 170 -8.35 -6.01 1.27
CA SER A 170 -8.91 -4.95 0.43
C SER A 170 -8.36 -3.58 0.81
N LEU A 171 -7.78 -2.90 -0.17
CA LEU A 171 -7.25 -1.54 -0.03
C LEU A 171 -8.39 -0.53 -0.27
N ALA A 172 -8.59 0.36 0.68
CA ALA A 172 -9.60 1.44 0.67
C ALA A 172 -9.76 2.16 -0.68
N SER A 173 -8.63 2.46 -1.30
CA SER A 173 -8.52 3.15 -2.59
C SER A 173 -9.10 2.39 -3.76
N PHE A 174 -9.13 1.05 -3.68
CA PHE A 174 -9.72 0.19 -4.70
C PHE A 174 -11.23 0.03 -4.46
N MET A 175 -11.64 -0.05 -3.19
CA MET A 175 -13.07 -0.15 -2.84
C MET A 175 -13.87 1.09 -3.22
N ALA A 176 -13.30 2.30 -3.18
CA ALA A 176 -14.04 3.53 -3.50
C ALA A 176 -14.63 3.56 -4.91
N LYS A 177 -13.94 2.98 -5.91
CA LYS A 177 -14.44 2.90 -7.29
C LYS A 177 -15.44 1.77 -7.51
N ASN A 178 -15.32 0.71 -6.72
CA ASN A 178 -16.10 -0.52 -6.85
C ASN A 178 -17.18 -0.64 -5.75
N PHE A 179 -17.42 0.45 -5.02
CA PHE A 179 -18.42 0.49 -3.96
C PHE A 179 -19.81 0.52 -4.60
N HIS A 180 -20.48 -0.62 -4.61
CA HIS A 180 -21.88 -0.72 -4.97
C HIS A 180 -22.69 -1.00 -3.70
N ASN A 181 -23.58 -0.07 -3.37
CA ASN A 181 -24.63 -0.31 -2.39
C ASN A 181 -25.85 -0.83 -3.16
N ASP A 182 -26.39 -1.98 -2.74
CA ASP A 182 -27.55 -2.59 -3.39
C ASP A 182 -28.86 -1.78 -3.18
N GLU A 183 -28.83 -0.76 -2.31
CA GLU A 183 -29.94 0.18 -2.07
C GLU A 183 -29.54 1.63 -2.40
N PRO A 184 -30.27 2.33 -3.28
CA PRO A 184 -30.03 3.74 -3.56
C PRO A 184 -30.51 4.60 -2.38
N ASN A 185 -29.64 4.80 -1.40
CA ASN A 185 -29.87 5.72 -0.29
C ASN A 185 -28.91 6.93 -0.37
N GLY A 186 -29.40 8.10 0.05
CA GLY A 186 -28.73 9.39 -0.13
C GLY A 186 -27.49 9.63 0.73
N TRP A 187 -26.94 8.61 1.41
CA TRP A 187 -25.63 8.72 2.06
C TRP A 187 -24.54 7.95 1.30
N SER A 188 -24.91 6.94 0.52
CA SER A 188 -23.96 6.08 -0.18
C SER A 188 -23.22 6.81 -1.30
N SER A 189 -23.95 7.58 -2.12
CA SER A 189 -23.38 8.42 -3.18
C SER A 189 -22.45 9.48 -2.59
N GLU A 190 -22.89 10.17 -1.54
CA GLU A 190 -22.13 11.20 -0.84
C GLU A 190 -20.86 10.62 -0.20
N LEU A 191 -20.93 9.41 0.34
CA LEU A 191 -19.80 8.73 0.96
C LEU A 191 -18.79 8.28 -0.10
N GLN A 192 -19.27 7.75 -1.22
CA GLN A 192 -18.43 7.40 -2.36
C GLN A 192 -17.70 8.63 -2.91
N GLU A 193 -18.43 9.73 -3.14
CA GLU A 193 -17.82 10.99 -3.59
C GLU A 193 -16.79 11.54 -2.60
N LEU A 194 -17.08 11.46 -1.28
CA LEU A 194 -16.13 11.84 -0.23
C LEU A 194 -14.85 10.99 -0.33
N ALA A 195 -14.99 9.67 -0.40
CA ALA A 195 -13.87 8.74 -0.48
C ALA A 195 -13.03 8.95 -1.75
N GLU A 196 -13.67 9.20 -2.90
CA GLU A 196 -12.97 9.54 -4.14
C GLU A 196 -12.20 10.87 -4.04
N THR A 197 -12.81 11.87 -3.40
CA THR A 197 -12.20 13.20 -3.22
C THR A 197 -11.00 13.09 -2.30
N GLU A 198 -11.14 12.41 -1.17
CA GLU A 198 -10.05 12.11 -0.26
C GLU A 198 -8.91 11.36 -0.95
N PHE A 199 -9.25 10.31 -1.71
CA PHE A 199 -8.29 9.53 -2.46
C PHE A 199 -7.49 10.41 -3.43
N LYS A 200 -8.15 11.28 -4.20
CA LYS A 200 -7.49 12.23 -5.11
C LYS A 200 -6.55 13.18 -4.36
N MET A 201 -7.00 13.72 -3.22
CA MET A 201 -6.20 14.64 -2.40
C MET A 201 -4.97 13.96 -1.78
N VAL A 202 -5.16 12.80 -1.15
CA VAL A 202 -4.10 12.02 -0.50
C VAL A 202 -3.08 11.54 -1.53
N LYS A 203 -3.54 11.04 -2.69
CA LYS A 203 -2.68 10.64 -3.80
C LYS A 203 -1.80 11.79 -4.30
N SER A 204 -2.39 12.97 -4.51
CA SER A 204 -1.66 14.16 -4.98
C SER A 204 -0.59 14.58 -3.97
N ARG A 205 -0.90 14.49 -2.67
CA ARG A 205 0.06 14.79 -1.60
C ARG A 205 1.23 13.80 -1.58
N HIS A 206 0.94 12.50 -1.66
CA HIS A 206 1.98 11.47 -1.72
C HIS A 206 2.92 11.64 -2.92
N GLN A 207 2.41 12.08 -4.08
CA GLN A 207 3.26 12.38 -5.23
C GLN A 207 4.23 13.54 -4.93
N LEU A 208 3.77 14.61 -4.29
CA LEU A 208 4.63 15.72 -3.87
C LEU A 208 5.67 15.27 -2.83
N GLU A 209 5.28 14.42 -1.88
CA GLU A 209 6.19 13.87 -0.89
C GLU A 209 7.31 13.03 -1.52
N VAL A 210 6.98 12.20 -2.52
CA VAL A 210 7.99 11.41 -3.25
C VAL A 210 8.91 12.31 -4.08
N VAL A 211 8.40 13.42 -4.64
CA VAL A 211 9.24 14.45 -5.32
C VAL A 211 10.21 15.09 -4.32
N ASP A 212 9.76 15.41 -3.11
CA ASP A 212 10.64 16.01 -2.10
C ASP A 212 11.69 15.01 -1.59
N VAL A 213 11.33 13.72 -1.46
CA VAL A 213 12.28 12.63 -1.16
C VAL A 213 13.32 12.47 -2.27
N SER A 214 12.92 12.54 -3.55
CA SER A 214 13.83 12.29 -4.68
C SER A 214 14.91 13.38 -4.85
N LYS A 215 14.67 14.59 -4.32
CA LYS A 215 15.66 15.67 -4.25
C LYS A 215 16.80 15.39 -3.27
N TRP A 216 16.60 14.46 -2.32
CA TRP A 216 17.57 14.11 -1.28
C TRP A 216 18.04 15.30 -0.42
N ASP A 217 17.20 16.32 -0.26
CA ASP A 217 17.49 17.51 0.56
C ASP A 217 17.03 17.28 2.01
N ILE A 218 18.00 17.11 2.91
CA ILE A 218 17.75 16.86 4.34
C ILE A 218 16.99 18.02 5.00
N ALA A 219 17.30 19.26 4.63
CA ALA A 219 16.66 20.43 5.22
C ALA A 219 15.23 20.59 4.72
N ALA A 220 14.99 20.32 3.43
CA ALA A 220 13.63 20.30 2.88
C ALA A 220 12.80 19.14 3.43
N ALA A 221 13.41 17.98 3.68
CA ALA A 221 12.73 16.80 4.21
C ALA A 221 12.09 17.02 5.58
N GLU A 222 12.58 17.96 6.40
CA GLU A 222 11.94 18.32 7.68
C GLU A 222 10.53 18.91 7.51
N ARG A 223 10.16 19.34 6.30
CA ARG A 223 8.83 19.84 5.96
C ARG A 223 7.85 18.75 5.49
N LEU A 224 8.32 17.50 5.31
CA LEU A 224 7.47 16.37 4.94
C LEU A 224 6.46 16.04 6.05
N PRO A 225 5.47 15.18 5.79
CA PRO A 225 4.71 14.55 6.85
C PRO A 225 5.54 13.66 7.77
N ASP A 226 5.17 13.54 9.04
CA ASP A 226 5.98 12.79 10.04
C ASP A 226 6.26 11.35 9.63
N SER A 227 5.28 10.66 9.04
CA SER A 227 5.46 9.31 8.48
C SER A 227 6.53 9.29 7.39
N MET A 228 6.48 10.23 6.44
CA MET A 228 7.48 10.34 5.37
C MET A 228 8.83 10.81 5.87
N LYS A 229 8.90 11.69 6.88
CA LYS A 229 10.16 12.06 7.52
C LYS A 229 10.87 10.83 8.08
N ILE A 230 10.14 9.94 8.75
CA ILE A 230 10.70 8.70 9.30
C ILE A 230 11.25 7.83 8.17
N CYS A 231 10.47 7.62 7.11
CA CYS A 231 10.90 6.85 5.94
C CYS A 231 12.16 7.45 5.29
N PHE A 232 12.17 8.77 5.06
CA PHE A 232 13.31 9.47 4.48
C PHE A 232 14.56 9.37 5.36
N LYS A 233 14.42 9.58 6.68
CA LYS A 233 15.52 9.44 7.64
C LYS A 233 16.09 8.03 7.63
N ALA A 234 15.24 7.01 7.64
CA ALA A 234 15.68 5.62 7.55
C ALA A 234 16.46 5.35 6.25
N LEU A 235 15.90 5.77 5.10
CA LEU A 235 16.53 5.60 3.80
C LEU A 235 17.89 6.31 3.72
N ASN A 236 17.95 7.58 4.14
CA ASN A 236 19.17 8.37 4.13
C ASN A 236 20.23 7.77 5.07
N ASN A 237 19.85 7.35 6.28
CA ASN A 237 20.77 6.77 7.24
C ASN A 237 21.37 5.47 6.73
N ILE A 238 20.54 4.54 6.25
CA ILE A 238 21.00 3.25 5.69
C ILE A 238 21.92 3.49 4.49
N THR A 239 21.57 4.42 3.59
CA THR A 239 22.40 4.74 2.41
C THR A 239 23.78 5.25 2.83
N ASN A 240 23.85 6.13 3.84
CA ASN A 240 25.12 6.67 4.35
C ASN A 240 25.92 5.61 5.11
N GLU A 241 25.27 4.74 5.89
CA GLU A 241 25.92 3.64 6.61
C GLU A 241 26.55 2.64 5.64
N ILE A 242 25.80 2.20 4.62
CA ILE A 242 26.32 1.34 3.55
C ILE A 242 27.50 2.00 2.84
N SER A 243 27.38 3.29 2.50
CA SER A 243 28.46 4.05 1.84
C SER A 243 29.72 4.12 2.70
N TYR A 244 29.56 4.31 4.01
CA TYR A 244 30.65 4.36 4.97
C TYR A 244 31.37 3.01 5.08
N GLU A 245 30.63 1.90 5.18
CA GLU A 245 31.23 0.56 5.24
C GLU A 245 31.96 0.19 3.94
N ILE A 246 31.43 0.58 2.77
CA ILE A 246 32.09 0.41 1.47
C ILE A 246 33.38 1.23 1.42
N TYR A 247 33.35 2.49 1.86
CA TYR A 247 34.54 3.34 1.92
C TYR A 247 35.62 2.76 2.83
N LYS A 248 35.24 2.31 4.03
CA LYS A 248 36.15 1.71 5.00
C LYS A 248 36.81 0.43 4.46
N LYS A 249 36.08 -0.39 3.71
CA LYS A 249 36.57 -1.67 3.21
C LYS A 249 37.36 -1.56 1.90
N HIS A 250 36.89 -0.71 0.99
CA HIS A 250 37.36 -0.67 -0.41
C HIS A 250 37.99 0.66 -0.80
N GLY A 251 38.00 1.66 0.08
CA GLY A 251 38.59 2.98 -0.17
C GLY A 251 37.78 3.89 -1.11
N TRP A 252 36.59 3.47 -1.54
CA TRP A 252 35.72 4.22 -2.45
C TRP A 252 34.43 4.66 -1.75
N ASN A 253 34.04 5.92 -1.90
CA ASN A 253 32.77 6.42 -1.37
C ASN A 253 31.69 6.40 -2.47
N PRO A 254 30.70 5.48 -2.43
CA PRO A 254 29.70 5.34 -3.48
C PRO A 254 28.45 6.21 -3.26
N VAL A 255 28.44 7.09 -2.24
CA VAL A 255 27.22 7.73 -1.75
C VAL A 255 26.41 8.41 -2.85
N ASP A 256 27.06 9.09 -3.80
CA ASP A 256 26.38 9.79 -4.89
C ASP A 256 25.73 8.81 -5.88
N SER A 257 26.40 7.69 -6.21
CA SER A 257 25.84 6.61 -7.03
C SER A 257 24.63 5.96 -6.37
N LEU A 258 24.71 5.68 -5.06
CA LEU A 258 23.60 5.06 -4.34
C LEU A 258 22.39 5.99 -4.26
N ARG A 259 22.61 7.26 -3.89
CA ARG A 259 21.55 8.29 -3.86
C ARG A 259 20.91 8.47 -5.23
N LYS A 260 21.71 8.59 -6.29
CA LYS A 260 21.20 8.70 -7.67
C LYS A 260 20.28 7.53 -8.01
N THR A 261 20.67 6.30 -7.68
CA THR A 261 19.88 5.11 -8.07
C THR A 261 18.55 5.04 -7.32
N TRP A 262 18.51 5.47 -6.06
CA TRP A 262 17.26 5.66 -5.32
C TRP A 262 16.39 6.79 -5.88
N THR A 263 17.00 7.92 -6.25
CA THR A 263 16.30 9.03 -6.92
C THR A 263 15.67 8.58 -8.24
N ASP A 264 16.41 7.83 -9.06
CA ASP A 264 15.91 7.27 -10.32
C ASP A 264 14.70 6.35 -10.09
N LEU A 265 14.75 5.49 -9.06
CA LEU A 265 13.64 4.63 -8.66
C LEU A 265 12.40 5.45 -8.22
N CYS A 266 12.58 6.46 -7.37
CA CYS A 266 11.48 7.33 -6.94
C CYS A 266 10.84 8.06 -8.13
N ASN A 267 11.64 8.54 -9.08
CA ASN A 267 11.15 9.20 -10.28
C ASN A 267 10.36 8.23 -11.18
N ALA A 268 10.81 6.97 -11.31
CA ALA A 268 10.07 5.95 -12.06
C ALA A 268 8.70 5.64 -11.43
N PHE A 269 8.61 5.57 -10.09
CA PHE A 269 7.32 5.43 -9.40
C PHE A 269 6.41 6.65 -9.58
N LEU A 270 6.97 7.86 -9.67
CA LEU A 270 6.18 9.05 -9.95
C LEU A 270 5.58 9.02 -11.36
N VAL A 271 6.28 8.46 -12.35
CA VAL A 271 5.77 8.26 -13.71
C VAL A 271 4.59 7.28 -13.69
N GLU A 272 4.72 6.13 -13.03
CA GLU A 272 3.60 5.17 -12.89
C GLU A 272 2.41 5.80 -12.17
N ALA A 273 2.66 6.54 -11.09
CA ALA A 273 1.61 7.21 -10.35
C ALA A 273 0.86 8.25 -11.21
N LYS A 274 1.54 8.89 -12.18
CA LYS A 274 0.92 9.81 -13.15
C LYS A 274 0.08 9.08 -14.19
N TRP A 275 0.58 7.99 -14.77
CA TRP A 275 -0.19 7.14 -15.69
C TRP A 275 -1.47 6.66 -15.01
N PHE A 276 -1.32 6.08 -13.82
CA PHE A 276 -2.44 5.63 -12.99
C PHE A 276 -3.40 6.77 -12.60
N ALA A 277 -2.92 7.99 -12.39
CA ALA A 277 -3.79 9.15 -12.12
C ALA A 277 -4.59 9.61 -13.33
N SER A 278 -3.98 9.58 -14.51
CA SER A 278 -4.62 10.02 -15.74
C SER A 278 -5.60 8.99 -16.31
N GLY A 279 -5.51 7.72 -15.91
CA GLY A 279 -6.21 6.60 -16.54
C GLY A 279 -5.72 6.32 -17.97
N LYS A 280 -4.67 7.03 -18.43
CA LYS A 280 -4.08 6.84 -19.76
C LYS A 280 -2.87 5.93 -19.63
N LEU A 281 -3.01 4.74 -20.20
CA LEU A 281 -1.89 3.81 -20.36
C LEU A 281 -0.88 4.38 -21.38
N PRO A 282 0.43 4.31 -21.09
CA PRO A 282 1.49 4.65 -22.04
C PRO A 282 1.59 3.60 -23.16
N SER A 283 2.50 3.82 -24.12
CA SER A 283 2.87 2.75 -25.06
C SER A 283 3.57 1.60 -24.31
N SER A 284 3.60 0.41 -24.93
CA SER A 284 4.32 -0.75 -24.36
C SER A 284 5.82 -0.48 -24.20
N GLU A 285 6.43 0.26 -25.13
CA GLU A 285 7.84 0.66 -25.05
C GLU A 285 8.09 1.65 -23.89
N GLU A 286 7.25 2.67 -23.77
CA GLU A 286 7.33 3.65 -22.67
C GLU A 286 7.11 2.99 -21.31
N TYR A 287 6.12 2.09 -21.22
CA TYR A 287 5.86 1.28 -20.03
C TYR A 287 7.10 0.50 -19.64
N LEU A 288 7.67 -0.29 -20.57
CA LEU A 288 8.79 -1.17 -20.27
C LEU A 288 10.03 -0.36 -19.88
N LYS A 289 10.30 0.75 -20.57
CA LYS A 289 11.42 1.64 -20.25
C LYS A 289 11.36 2.16 -18.82
N ASN A 290 10.18 2.57 -18.34
CA ASN A 290 10.00 2.96 -16.95
C ASN A 290 10.01 1.75 -16.00
N GLY A 291 9.35 0.67 -16.41
CA GLY A 291 9.21 -0.61 -15.72
C GLY A 291 10.53 -1.26 -15.33
N ILE A 292 11.54 -1.12 -16.19
CA ILE A 292 12.93 -1.55 -15.94
C ILE A 292 13.48 -0.85 -14.69
N VAL A 293 13.29 0.46 -14.57
CA VAL A 293 13.79 1.23 -13.41
C VAL A 293 12.91 0.98 -12.19
N SER A 294 11.59 1.04 -12.34
CA SER A 294 10.63 0.86 -11.23
C SER A 294 10.63 -0.55 -10.64
N SER A 295 11.23 -1.54 -11.32
CA SER A 295 11.42 -2.90 -10.78
C SER A 295 12.33 -2.92 -9.54
N GLY A 296 13.16 -1.89 -9.34
CA GLY A 296 14.13 -1.81 -8.24
C GLY A 296 15.37 -2.68 -8.40
N VAL A 297 15.49 -3.47 -9.47
CA VAL A 297 16.66 -4.31 -9.75
C VAL A 297 17.94 -3.50 -9.86
N ASN A 298 17.86 -2.32 -10.46
CA ASN A 298 18.97 -1.39 -10.57
C ASN A 298 19.54 -1.00 -9.20
N VAL A 299 18.67 -0.67 -8.23
CA VAL A 299 19.10 -0.35 -6.85
C VAL A 299 19.87 -1.53 -6.27
N VAL A 300 19.33 -2.74 -6.36
CA VAL A 300 19.96 -3.94 -5.80
C VAL A 300 21.33 -4.21 -6.44
N LEU A 301 21.42 -4.20 -7.78
CA LEU A 301 22.65 -4.53 -8.48
C LEU A 301 23.76 -3.48 -8.30
N VAL A 302 23.40 -2.18 -8.26
CA VAL A 302 24.37 -1.11 -7.97
C VAL A 302 24.92 -1.27 -6.55
N HIS A 303 24.07 -1.55 -5.55
CA HIS A 303 24.52 -1.78 -4.17
C HIS A 303 25.44 -3.01 -4.08
N ILE A 304 25.08 -4.12 -4.73
CA ILE A 304 25.91 -5.34 -4.77
C ILE A 304 27.27 -5.07 -5.40
N PHE A 305 27.34 -4.34 -6.52
CA PHE A 305 28.60 -3.99 -7.17
C PHE A 305 29.58 -3.33 -6.20
N PHE A 306 29.13 -2.30 -5.48
CA PHE A 306 29.98 -1.61 -4.51
C PHE A 306 30.29 -2.44 -3.26
N LEU A 307 29.34 -3.24 -2.78
CA LEU A 307 29.55 -4.12 -1.62
C LEU A 307 30.62 -5.19 -1.91
N LEU A 308 30.62 -5.76 -3.12
CA LEU A 308 31.64 -6.71 -3.56
C LEU A 308 33.02 -6.07 -3.70
N GLY A 309 33.08 -4.81 -4.16
CA GLY A 309 34.31 -4.03 -4.27
C GLY A 309 35.26 -4.47 -5.38
N GLN A 310 34.88 -5.45 -6.20
CA GLN A 310 35.72 -5.97 -7.26
C GLN A 310 35.70 -5.03 -8.47
N GLY A 311 36.87 -4.53 -8.85
CA GLY A 311 37.02 -3.70 -10.05
C GLY A 311 36.41 -2.30 -9.93
N ILE A 312 36.33 -1.72 -8.73
CA ILE A 312 35.91 -0.32 -8.57
C ILE A 312 36.94 0.59 -9.25
N SER A 313 36.52 1.25 -10.33
CA SER A 313 37.25 2.31 -11.03
C SER A 313 36.27 3.39 -11.48
N LYS A 314 36.76 4.56 -11.89
CA LYS A 314 35.91 5.64 -12.40
C LYS A 314 35.09 5.18 -13.60
N GLU A 315 35.72 4.47 -14.52
CA GLU A 315 35.12 3.96 -15.75
C GLU A 315 34.02 2.94 -15.45
N ASN A 316 34.27 2.00 -14.53
CA ASN A 316 33.29 0.97 -14.16
C ASN A 316 32.12 1.56 -13.37
N VAL A 317 32.36 2.57 -12.53
CA VAL A 317 31.30 3.30 -11.82
C VAL A 317 30.43 4.08 -12.79
N GLU A 318 31.02 4.75 -13.78
CA GLU A 318 30.27 5.44 -14.83
C GLU A 318 29.43 4.45 -15.65
N LEU A 319 30.01 3.31 -16.03
CA LEU A 319 29.29 2.25 -16.73
C LEU A 319 28.09 1.75 -15.92
N ILE A 320 28.27 1.45 -14.64
CA ILE A 320 27.20 0.98 -13.74
C ILE A 320 26.10 2.02 -13.54
N ASN A 321 26.47 3.30 -13.39
CA ASN A 321 25.52 4.40 -13.23
C ASN A 321 24.66 4.64 -14.50
N ASN A 322 25.13 4.18 -15.67
CA ASN A 322 24.48 4.32 -16.97
C ASN A 322 23.65 3.10 -17.38
N PHE A 323 23.24 2.25 -16.43
CA PHE A 323 22.33 1.10 -16.65
C PHE A 323 22.83 0.15 -17.76
N PRO A 324 23.95 -0.54 -17.53
CA PRO A 324 24.52 -1.44 -18.53
C PRO A 324 23.58 -2.63 -18.80
N ALA A 325 23.81 -3.32 -19.92
CA ALA A 325 22.96 -4.41 -20.40
C ALA A 325 22.67 -5.48 -19.34
N ILE A 326 23.63 -5.82 -18.48
CA ILE A 326 23.41 -6.78 -17.39
C ILE A 326 22.31 -6.32 -16.41
N ILE A 327 22.27 -5.02 -16.09
CA ILE A 327 21.24 -4.45 -15.21
C ILE A 327 19.92 -4.38 -15.98
N SER A 328 19.91 -3.80 -17.19
CA SER A 328 18.68 -3.60 -17.94
C SER A 328 18.02 -4.91 -18.36
N SER A 329 18.78 -5.92 -18.80
CA SER A 329 18.25 -7.25 -19.12
C SER A 329 17.68 -7.96 -17.90
N THR A 330 18.37 -7.92 -16.75
CA THR A 330 17.88 -8.55 -15.51
C THR A 330 16.58 -7.88 -15.04
N ALA A 331 16.54 -6.54 -15.09
CA ALA A 331 15.36 -5.76 -14.75
C ALA A 331 14.19 -6.02 -15.70
N THR A 332 14.43 -6.12 -17.01
CA THR A 332 13.42 -6.50 -18.01
C THR A 332 12.82 -7.86 -17.71
N ILE A 333 13.66 -8.87 -17.44
CA ILE A 333 13.18 -10.22 -17.11
C ILE A 333 12.30 -10.19 -15.87
N LEU A 334 12.75 -9.51 -14.80
CA LEU A 334 11.96 -9.43 -13.56
C LEU A 334 10.63 -8.70 -13.80
N ARG A 335 10.65 -7.56 -14.50
CA ARG A 335 9.45 -6.78 -14.79
C ARG A 335 8.43 -7.59 -15.60
N LEU A 336 8.86 -8.24 -16.67
CA LEU A 336 7.96 -9.03 -17.52
C LEU A 336 7.44 -10.28 -16.80
N TRP A 337 8.27 -10.90 -15.95
CA TRP A 337 7.86 -12.05 -15.14
C TRP A 337 6.84 -11.67 -14.08
N ASP A 338 7.05 -10.56 -13.38
CA ASP A 338 6.14 -9.99 -12.40
C ASP A 338 4.77 -9.69 -13.03
N ASP A 339 4.76 -8.97 -14.16
CA ASP A 339 3.55 -8.63 -14.92
C ASP A 339 2.80 -9.87 -15.47
N LEU A 340 3.49 -11.00 -15.67
CA LEU A 340 2.86 -12.24 -16.10
C LEU A 340 2.21 -13.01 -14.94
N GLY A 341 2.78 -12.91 -13.74
CA GLY A 341 2.31 -13.58 -12.52
C GLY A 341 1.16 -12.83 -11.82
N SER A 342 1.22 -11.49 -11.80
CA SER A 342 0.22 -10.62 -11.16
C SER A 342 -1.16 -10.69 -11.83
N ALA A 343 -1.24 -11.07 -13.11
CA ALA A 343 -2.50 -11.20 -13.84
C ALA A 343 -3.36 -12.42 -13.43
N LYS A 344 -2.85 -13.36 -12.61
CA LYS A 344 -3.57 -14.59 -12.24
C LYS A 344 -3.73 -14.85 -10.74
N ASP A 345 -2.79 -14.41 -9.90
CA ASP A 345 -2.75 -14.83 -8.49
C ASP A 345 -3.22 -13.77 -7.48
N GLU A 346 -3.36 -12.52 -7.90
CA GLU A 346 -3.82 -11.46 -7.02
C GLU A 346 -5.16 -10.94 -7.55
N ASN A 347 -6.19 -10.88 -6.70
CA ASN A 347 -7.48 -10.24 -6.98
C ASN A 347 -7.34 -8.70 -7.18
N GLN A 348 -6.28 -8.25 -7.85
CA GLN A 348 -6.17 -6.90 -8.35
C GLN A 348 -7.03 -6.83 -9.60
N ASP A 349 -7.92 -5.84 -9.68
CA ASP A 349 -8.80 -5.64 -10.84
C ASP A 349 -8.04 -5.23 -12.13
N GLY A 350 -6.71 -5.41 -12.17
CA GLY A 350 -5.82 -5.13 -13.30
C GLY A 350 -5.72 -3.65 -13.67
N HIS A 351 -6.12 -2.75 -12.77
CA HIS A 351 -6.24 -1.32 -13.06
C HIS A 351 -4.96 -0.51 -12.90
N ASP A 352 -3.89 -1.12 -12.40
CA ASP A 352 -2.55 -0.53 -12.30
C ASP A 352 -1.77 -0.57 -13.62
N GLY A 353 -2.25 -1.37 -14.58
CA GLY A 353 -1.70 -1.49 -15.93
C GLY A 353 -0.53 -2.48 -15.98
N SER A 354 -0.57 -3.41 -16.93
CA SER A 354 0.53 -4.37 -17.18
C SER A 354 1.14 -4.18 -18.56
N TYR A 355 2.38 -4.65 -18.75
CA TYR A 355 2.99 -4.66 -20.09
C TYR A 355 2.09 -5.35 -21.12
N VAL A 356 1.42 -6.45 -20.73
CA VAL A 356 0.51 -7.20 -21.60
C VAL A 356 -0.68 -6.34 -22.04
N GLU A 357 -1.24 -5.53 -21.14
CA GLU A 357 -2.33 -4.61 -21.45
C GLU A 357 -1.90 -3.49 -22.41
N CYS A 358 -0.76 -2.84 -22.13
CA CYS A 358 -0.16 -1.85 -23.03
C CYS A 358 0.12 -2.45 -24.41
N TYR A 359 0.65 -3.66 -24.48
CA TYR A 359 0.96 -4.35 -25.73
C TYR A 359 -0.30 -4.69 -26.54
N ARG A 360 -1.35 -5.26 -25.90
CA ARG A 360 -2.63 -5.53 -26.57
C ARG A 360 -3.28 -4.27 -27.13
N LYS A 361 -3.26 -3.18 -26.35
CA LYS A 361 -3.77 -1.88 -26.79
C LYS A 361 -3.04 -1.40 -28.05
N SER A 362 -1.72 -1.56 -28.11
CA SER A 362 -0.89 -1.19 -29.26
C SER A 362 -1.34 -1.91 -30.55
N LEU A 363 -1.57 -3.23 -30.47
CA LEU A 363 -2.03 -4.05 -31.59
C LEU A 363 -3.43 -3.68 -32.10
N LEU A 364 -4.33 -3.24 -31.21
CA LEU A 364 -5.68 -2.82 -31.61
C LEU A 364 -5.66 -1.51 -32.40
N TYR A 365 -4.75 -0.58 -32.09
CA TYR A 365 -4.63 0.68 -32.85
C TYR A 365 -4.00 0.48 -34.23
N GLU A 366 -3.09 -0.47 -34.38
CA GLU A 366 -2.51 -0.82 -35.68
C GLU A 366 -3.54 -1.43 -36.63
N ASN A 367 -4.44 -2.28 -36.12
CA ASN A 367 -5.48 -2.95 -36.93
C ASN A 367 -6.70 -2.08 -37.30
N VAL A 368 -6.87 -0.92 -36.64
CA VAL A 368 -7.95 0.05 -36.96
C VAL A 368 -7.47 1.15 -37.90
N SER A 369 -6.14 1.30 -38.06
CA SER A 369 -5.52 2.33 -38.92
C SER A 369 -5.08 1.78 -40.28
N SER A 370 -5.33 0.49 -40.55
CA SER A 370 -5.12 -0.22 -41.82
C SER A 370 -6.46 -0.55 -42.46
#